data_AF-A0A0C3RWT6-F1
#
_entry.id   AF-A0A0C3RWT6-F1
#
_cell.length_a   1.000
_cell.length_b   1.000
_cell.length_c   1.000
_cell.angle_alpha   90.00
_cell.angle_beta   90.00
_cell.angle_gamma   90.00
#
_symmetry.space_group_name_H-M   'P 1'
#
loop_
_entity.id
_entity.type
_entity.pdbx_description
1 polymer ?
#
loop_
_entity_poly.entity_id
_entity_poly.type
_entity_poly.pdbx_seq_one_letter_code
_entity_poly.pdbx_strand_id
1 'polypeptide(L)'
;GLFDSYQFFEDMLSNPSEFLTGKPNTTGAIHACVFQLNESTSDMGSCTNAAGAAKNRFLWYDELHPSEQTDRNIGKAIAGVIKRTSNKYATWFS
;
A
#
# COMPACT_ATOMS: atom_id res chain seq x y z
N GLY A 1 2.28 11.36 -20.33
CA GLY A 1 1.11 11.27 -19.44
C GLY A 1 1.60 11.26 -18.01
N LEU A 2 0.85 11.86 -17.10
CA LEU A 2 1.12 11.89 -15.67
C LEU A 2 0.16 10.92 -14.97
N PHE A 3 0.69 10.06 -14.11
CA PHE A 3 -0.11 9.27 -13.18
C PHE A 3 -0.08 9.97 -11.81
N ASP A 4 -1.24 10.37 -11.32
CA ASP A 4 -1.38 11.00 -10.01
C ASP A 4 -1.39 9.93 -8.92
N SER A 5 -0.19 9.47 -8.55
CA SER A 5 -0.03 8.49 -7.47
C SER A 5 -0.45 9.06 -6.12
N TYR A 6 -0.35 10.37 -5.92
CA TYR A 6 -0.75 11.00 -4.66
C TYR A 6 -2.25 10.86 -4.43
N GLN A 7 -3.08 11.34 -5.36
CA GLN A 7 -4.54 11.19 -5.25
C GLN A 7 -4.96 9.71 -5.19
N PHE A 8 -4.24 8.83 -5.90
CA PHE A 8 -4.54 7.41 -5.85
C PHE A 8 -4.34 6.81 -4.45
N PHE A 9 -3.26 7.17 -3.75
CA PHE A 9 -3.04 6.74 -2.37
C PHE A 9 -4.00 7.42 -1.39
N GLU A 10 -4.31 8.72 -1.55
CA GLU A 10 -5.31 9.43 -0.74
C GLU A 10 -6.69 8.76 -0.80
N ASP A 11 -7.09 8.30 -1.98
CA ASP A 11 -8.35 7.57 -2.16
C ASP A 11 -8.32 6.21 -1.45
N MET A 12 -7.20 5.50 -1.45
CA MET A 12 -7.07 4.25 -0.69
C MET A 12 -7.09 4.49 0.82
N LEU A 13 -6.47 5.57 1.29
CA LEU A 13 -6.46 5.92 2.72
C LEU A 13 -7.85 6.36 3.19
N SER A 14 -8.58 7.11 2.35
CA SER A 14 -9.91 7.64 2.66
C SER A 14 -11.01 6.59 2.53
N ASN A 15 -10.89 5.66 1.56
CA ASN A 15 -11.91 4.64 1.26
C ASN A 15 -11.30 3.23 1.14
N PRO A 16 -10.61 2.72 2.18
CA PRO A 16 -9.78 1.53 2.07
C PRO A 16 -10.55 0.25 1.75
N SER A 17 -11.85 0.20 2.06
CA SER A 17 -12.72 -0.94 1.76
C SER A 17 -12.93 -1.17 0.25
N GLU A 18 -12.66 -0.17 -0.59
CA GLU A 18 -12.70 -0.33 -2.06
C GLU A 18 -11.46 -1.04 -2.61
N PHE A 19 -10.36 -1.03 -1.86
CA PHE A 19 -9.03 -1.46 -2.33
C PHE A 19 -8.50 -2.68 -1.59
N LEU A 20 -8.87 -2.84 -0.32
CA LEU A 20 -8.41 -3.88 0.58
C LEU A 20 -9.54 -4.84 0.94
N THR A 21 -9.18 -6.02 1.43
CA THR A 21 -10.15 -7.08 1.75
C THR A 21 -10.48 -7.13 3.24
N GLY A 22 -11.66 -7.64 3.60
CA GLY A 22 -12.06 -7.81 5.00
C GLY A 22 -12.25 -6.49 5.73
N LYS A 23 -11.72 -6.36 6.95
CA LYS A 23 -11.69 -5.10 7.71
C LYS A 23 -10.36 -4.38 7.42
N PRO A 24 -10.32 -3.30 6.62
CA PRO A 24 -9.05 -2.71 6.23
C PRO A 24 -8.23 -2.15 7.40
N ASN A 25 -6.92 -2.09 7.23
CA ASN A 25 -5.96 -1.49 8.16
C ASN A 25 -5.00 -0.59 7.39
N THR A 26 -5.09 0.72 7.65
CA THR A 26 -4.27 1.76 7.01
C THR A 26 -3.26 2.39 7.96
N THR A 27 -3.26 2.01 9.25
CA THR A 27 -2.41 2.59 10.29
C THR A 27 -1.34 1.63 10.80
N GLY A 28 -1.54 0.32 10.61
CA GLY A 28 -0.54 -0.71 10.88
C GLY A 28 0.02 -1.33 9.61
N ALA A 29 0.98 -2.22 9.80
CA ALA A 29 1.73 -2.87 8.73
C ALA A 29 1.65 -4.40 8.82
N ILE A 30 1.96 -5.09 7.71
CA ILE A 30 2.07 -6.55 7.69
C ILE A 30 3.25 -7.01 8.56
N HIS A 31 4.40 -6.39 8.37
CA HIS A 31 5.64 -6.57 9.10
C HIS A 31 5.83 -5.34 9.99
N ALA A 32 5.38 -5.45 11.25
CA ALA A 32 5.44 -4.34 12.20
C ALA A 32 6.50 -4.64 13.26
N CYS A 33 7.54 -3.81 13.31
CA CYS A 33 8.62 -3.92 14.26
C CYS A 33 8.51 -2.85 15.35
N VAL A 34 8.78 -3.23 16.59
CA VAL A 34 8.92 -2.28 17.70
C VAL A 34 10.40 -2.00 17.90
N PHE A 35 10.80 -0.79 17.50
CA PHE A 35 12.17 -0.33 17.63
C PHE A 35 12.38 0.41 18.97
N GLN A 36 13.45 0.08 19.69
CA GLN A 36 13.87 0.74 20.93
C GLN A 36 15.04 1.70 20.69
N LEU A 37 15.10 2.77 21.47
CA LEU A 37 16.22 3.70 21.40
C LEU A 37 17.54 2.98 21.73
N ASN A 38 18.53 3.07 20.83
CA ASN A 38 19.84 2.41 20.91
C ASN A 38 19.83 0.88 20.83
N GLU A 39 18.78 0.26 20.26
CA GLU A 39 18.84 -1.17 19.98
C GLU A 39 19.86 -1.50 18.89
N SER A 40 20.23 -2.77 18.81
CA SER A 40 21.13 -3.25 17.76
C SER A 40 20.43 -3.21 16.41
N THR A 41 20.97 -2.46 15.46
CA THR A 41 20.51 -2.51 14.06
C THR A 41 20.97 -3.76 13.31
N SER A 42 21.64 -4.68 14.01
CA SER A 42 22.20 -5.91 13.45
C SER A 42 21.44 -7.16 13.88
N ASP A 43 20.46 -7.04 14.78
CA ASP A 43 19.55 -8.14 15.11
C ASP A 43 18.25 -8.04 14.28
N MET A 44 17.32 -8.97 14.51
CA MET A 44 16.07 -9.04 13.74
C MET A 44 14.97 -8.10 14.27
N GLY A 45 15.22 -7.36 15.35
CA GLY A 45 14.21 -6.56 16.05
C GLY A 45 13.09 -7.38 16.69
N SER A 46 12.16 -6.70 17.35
CA SER A 46 10.91 -7.29 17.86
C SER A 46 9.78 -7.07 16.86
N CYS A 47 9.60 -8.03 15.95
CA CYS A 47 8.66 -7.88 14.84
C CYS A 47 7.50 -8.88 14.89
N THR A 48 6.34 -8.44 14.41
CA THR A 48 5.15 -9.26 14.20
C THR A 48 4.79 -9.28 12.72
N ASN A 49 4.30 -10.44 12.26
CA ASN A 49 3.92 -10.65 10.85
C ASN A 49 2.46 -11.05 10.73
N ALA A 50 1.69 -10.37 9.87
CA ALA A 50 0.40 -10.84 9.42
C ALA A 50 0.59 -12.06 8.48
N ALA A 51 -0.21 -13.11 8.67
CA ALA A 51 -0.07 -14.36 7.93
C ALA A 51 -1.23 -14.59 6.94
N GLY A 52 -0.93 -15.33 5.85
CA GLY A 52 -1.92 -15.80 4.89
C GLY A 52 -2.76 -14.68 4.27
N ALA A 53 -4.06 -14.93 4.09
CA ALA A 53 -4.99 -13.97 3.50
C ALA A 53 -5.20 -12.71 4.34
N ALA A 54 -4.85 -12.73 5.63
CA ALA A 54 -4.96 -11.55 6.49
C ALA A 54 -4.04 -10.41 6.03
N LYS A 55 -2.98 -10.68 5.26
CA LYS A 55 -2.12 -9.65 4.66
C LYS A 55 -2.89 -8.70 3.73
N ASN A 56 -3.90 -9.20 3.03
CA ASN A 56 -4.65 -8.43 2.03
C ASN A 56 -5.59 -7.37 2.64
N ARG A 57 -5.63 -7.22 3.96
CA ARG A 57 -6.37 -6.14 4.63
C ARG A 57 -5.49 -4.93 4.95
N PHE A 58 -4.17 -5.03 4.79
CA PHE A 58 -3.23 -3.97 5.16
C PHE A 58 -2.86 -3.12 3.94
N LEU A 59 -2.78 -1.81 4.14
CA LEU A 59 -2.26 -0.90 3.12
C LEU A 59 -0.72 -0.95 3.04
N TRP A 60 -0.07 -1.13 4.19
CA TRP A 60 1.39 -1.08 4.34
C TRP A 60 1.99 -2.46 4.58
N TYR A 61 3.16 -2.71 3.98
CA TYR A 61 4.00 -3.84 4.29
C TYR A 61 4.77 -3.60 5.58
N ASP A 62 5.49 -2.48 5.68
CA ASP A 62 6.23 -2.02 6.87
C ASP A 62 5.84 -0.57 7.20
N GLU A 63 6.68 0.20 7.90
CA GLU A 63 6.39 1.58 8.29
C GLU A 63 6.24 2.56 7.10
N LEU A 64 6.61 2.16 5.88
CA LEU A 64 6.59 3.04 4.71
C LEU A 64 6.16 2.34 3.41
N HIS A 65 6.58 1.10 3.19
CA HIS A 65 6.39 0.43 1.92
C HIS A 65 4.96 -0.07 1.76
N PRO A 66 4.36 0.04 0.55
CA PRO A 66 3.05 -0.53 0.27
C PRO A 66 3.02 -2.06 0.48
N SER A 67 1.87 -2.58 0.89
CA SER A 67 1.63 -4.03 0.94
C SER A 67 1.52 -4.65 -0.45
N GLU A 68 1.62 -5.97 -0.54
CA GLU A 68 1.44 -6.67 -1.81
C GLU A 68 0.02 -6.47 -2.37
N GLN A 69 -0.99 -6.25 -1.52
CA GLN A 69 -2.34 -5.93 -1.97
C GLN A 69 -2.43 -4.50 -2.52
N THR A 70 -1.76 -3.54 -1.88
CA THR A 70 -1.66 -2.17 -2.37
C THR A 70 -0.92 -2.12 -3.71
N ASP A 71 0.20 -2.83 -3.85
CA ASP A 71 0.95 -2.93 -5.11
C ASP A 71 0.12 -3.57 -6.23
N ARG A 72 -0.73 -4.56 -5.94
CA ARG A 72 -1.67 -5.10 -6.93
C ARG A 72 -2.64 -4.02 -7.44
N ASN A 73 -3.10 -3.13 -6.58
CA ASN A 73 -3.98 -2.02 -6.98
C ASN A 73 -3.21 -0.98 -7.82
N ILE A 74 -1.98 -0.63 -7.43
CA ILE A 74 -1.08 0.24 -8.20
C ILE A 74 -0.81 -0.34 -9.59
N GLY A 75 -0.46 -1.62 -9.69
CA GLY A 75 -0.24 -2.30 -10.96
C GLY A 75 -1.46 -2.25 -11.87
N LYS A 76 -2.66 -2.48 -11.33
CA LYS A 76 -3.92 -2.36 -12.10
C LYS A 76 -4.16 -0.93 -12.58
N ALA A 77 -3.94 0.07 -11.72
CA ALA A 77 -4.13 1.46 -12.06
C ALA A 77 -3.17 1.91 -13.18
N ILE A 78 -1.86 1.64 -13.01
CA ILE A 78 -0.84 1.95 -14.02
C ILE A 78 -1.12 1.24 -15.34
N ALA A 79 -1.51 -0.05 -15.31
CA ALA A 79 -1.88 -0.77 -16.52
C ALA A 79 -3.09 -0.13 -17.23
N GLY A 80 -4.10 0.32 -16.48
CA GLY A 80 -5.24 1.06 -17.00
C GLY A 80 -4.86 2.41 -17.60
N VAL A 81 -3.90 3.11 -16.98
CA VAL A 81 -3.32 4.34 -17.55
C VAL A 81 -2.60 4.02 -18.86
N ILE A 82 -1.65 3.09 -18.89
CA ILE A 82 -0.92 2.71 -20.12
C ILE A 82 -1.86 2.35 -21.27
N LYS A 83 -2.95 1.61 -20.96
CA LYS A 83 -3.97 1.21 -21.94
C LYS A 83 -4.97 2.32 -22.27
N ARG A 84 -4.87 3.50 -21.65
CA ARG A 84 -5.80 4.63 -21.76
C ARG A 84 -7.26 4.27 -21.44
N THR A 85 -7.46 3.34 -20.51
CA THR A 85 -8.80 2.91 -20.06
C THR A 85 -9.17 3.51 -18.70
N SER A 86 -8.29 4.32 -18.10
CA SER A 86 -8.53 5.02 -16.83
C SER A 86 -8.14 6.49 -16.96
N ASN A 87 -9.08 7.38 -16.64
CA ASN A 87 -8.88 8.82 -16.67
C ASN A 87 -8.87 9.45 -15.27
N LYS A 88 -9.30 8.73 -14.23
CA LYS A 88 -9.44 9.28 -12.87
C LYS A 88 -8.11 9.76 -12.29
N TYR A 89 -7.04 9.01 -12.53
CA TYR A 89 -5.70 9.30 -12.00
C TYR A 89 -4.67 9.61 -13.10
N ALA A 90 -5.13 9.98 -14.30
CA ALA A 90 -4.25 10.15 -15.45
C ALA A 90 -4.50 11.48 -16.18
N THR A 91 -3.43 12.24 -16.39
CA THR A 91 -3.44 13.39 -17.31
C THR A 91 -2.63 13.05 -18.55
N TRP A 92 -3.26 13.18 -19.72
CA TRP A 92 -2.62 12.98 -21.01
C TRP A 92 -2.19 14.32 -21.59
N PHE A 93 -0.88 14.49 -21.76
CA PHE A 93 -0.32 15.67 -22.42
C PHE A 93 -0.40 15.51 -23.95
N SER A 94 -0.58 16.64 -24.64
CA SER A 94 -0.64 16.76 -26.09
C SER A 94 0.74 16.82 -26.73
#